data_AF-A0A1Y5GNM7-F1
#
_entry.id   AF-A0A1Y5GNM7-F1
#
_cell.length_a   1.000
_cell.length_b   1.000
_cell.length_c   1.000
_cell.angle_alpha   90.00
_cell.angle_beta   90.00
_cell.angle_gamma   90.00
#
_symmetry.space_group_name_H-M   'P 1'
#
loop_
_entity.id
_entity.type
_entity.pdbx_description
1 polymer ?
#
loop_
_entity_poly.entity_id
_entity_poly.type
_entity_poly.pdbx_seq_one_letter_code
_entity_poly.pdbx_strand_id
1 'polypeptide(L)'
;MAWHEGKLIFKGETLEEVIVEMSRYSNIDIEFKDEHLKSIRIGGRFKTGDIDGLLEILDEQFNIKANKVGASHIQLSLMKST
;
A
#
# COMPACT_ATOMS: atom_id res chain seq x y z
N MET A 1 -8.40 16.96 8.65
CA MET A 1 -7.01 17.13 8.22
C MET A 1 -6.13 16.39 9.23
N ALA A 2 -5.57 15.23 8.87
CA ALA A 2 -4.89 14.32 9.80
C ALA A 2 -3.36 14.25 9.54
N TRP A 3 -2.76 15.39 9.22
CA TRP A 3 -1.32 15.52 9.01
C TRP A 3 -0.70 16.24 10.21
N HIS A 4 -0.53 15.53 11.33
CA HIS A 4 0.33 16.01 12.40
C HIS A 4 1.51 15.03 12.49
N GLU A 5 2.73 15.51 12.22
CA GLU A 5 4.00 14.84 12.57
C GLU A 5 4.53 13.72 11.65
N GLY A 6 4.27 13.77 10.33
CA GLY A 6 4.92 12.85 9.39
C GLY A 6 4.46 11.39 9.50
N LYS A 7 3.25 11.19 10.01
CA LYS A 7 2.61 9.88 10.16
C LYS A 7 1.20 9.91 9.57
N LEU A 8 0.83 8.84 8.88
CA LEU A 8 -0.51 8.56 8.41
C LEU A 8 -1.13 7.49 9.33
N ILE A 9 -2.38 7.72 9.74
CA ILE A 9 -3.11 6.77 10.57
C ILE A 9 -4.32 6.32 9.77
N PHE A 10 -4.36 5.03 9.48
CA PHE A 10 -5.48 4.38 8.83
C PHE A 10 -6.26 3.57 9.87
N LYS A 11 -7.58 3.74 9.89
CA LYS A 11 -8.53 3.12 10.82
C LYS A 11 -9.44 2.10 10.12
N GLY A 12 -8.96 1.49 9.04
CA GLY A 12 -9.73 0.57 8.21
C GLY A 12 -10.21 1.20 6.91
N GLU A 13 -9.47 2.15 6.35
CA GLU A 13 -9.60 2.57 4.96
C GLU A 13 -9.30 1.39 4.02
N THR A 14 -9.79 1.47 2.79
CA THR A 14 -9.48 0.45 1.78
C THR A 14 -8.03 0.58 1.32
N LEU A 15 -7.45 -0.51 0.82
CA LEU A 15 -6.09 -0.52 0.32
C LEU A 15 -5.91 0.50 -0.83
N GLU A 16 -6.94 0.68 -1.66
CA GLU A 16 -6.95 1.74 -2.67
C GLU A 16 -6.86 3.13 -2.06
N GLU A 17 -7.67 3.44 -1.04
CA GLU A 17 -7.62 4.72 -0.34
C GLU A 17 -6.26 4.97 0.32
N VAL A 18 -5.69 3.94 0.96
CA VAL A 18 -4.35 4.00 1.57
C VAL A 18 -3.28 4.31 0.53
N ILE A 19 -3.29 3.60 -0.60
CA ILE A 19 -2.32 3.80 -1.67
C ILE A 19 -2.45 5.20 -2.27
N VAL A 20 -3.68 5.63 -2.57
CA VAL A 20 -3.93 6.98 -3.11
C VAL A 20 -3.39 8.05 -2.16
N GLU A 21 -3.56 7.87 -0.85
CA GLU A 21 -3.02 8.82 0.13
C GLU A 21 -1.49 8.78 0.20
N MET A 22 -0.88 7.59 0.21
CA MET A 22 0.57 7.43 0.28
C MET A 22 1.29 7.89 -0.99
N SER A 23 0.68 7.69 -2.17
CA SER A 23 1.19 8.17 -3.46
C SER A 23 1.18 9.70 -3.58
N ARG A 24 0.46 10.45 -2.72
CA ARG A 24 0.61 11.93 -2.68
C ARG A 24 1.98 12.35 -2.16
N TYR A 25 2.63 11.48 -1.39
CA TYR A 25 3.89 11.75 -0.71
C TYR A 25 5.04 10.89 -1.23
N SER A 26 4.82 10.09 -2.27
CA SER A 26 5.84 9.27 -2.92
C SER A 26 5.74 9.40 -4.43
N ASN A 27 6.85 9.25 -5.14
CA ASN A 27 6.88 9.31 -6.60
C ASN A 27 6.56 7.94 -7.25
N ILE A 28 5.82 7.07 -6.56
CA ILE A 28 5.58 5.68 -6.96
C ILE A 28 4.14 5.51 -7.44
N ASP A 29 4.03 4.92 -8.61
CA ASP A 29 2.78 4.45 -9.20
C ASP A 29 2.55 2.98 -8.82
N ILE A 30 1.32 2.67 -8.40
CA ILE A 30 0.92 1.34 -7.93
C ILE A 30 -0.26 0.87 -8.78
N GLU A 31 -0.05 -0.27 -9.44
CA GLU A 31 -1.03 -0.95 -10.25
C GLU A 31 -1.53 -2.22 -9.53
N PHE A 32 -2.85 -2.37 -9.39
CA PHE A 32 -3.45 -3.60 -8.88
C PHE A 32 -3.64 -4.60 -10.02
N LYS A 33 -3.03 -5.78 -9.93
CA LYS A 33 -3.31 -6.88 -10.86
C LYS A 33 -4.62 -7.60 -10.56
N ASP A 34 -5.10 -7.42 -9.34
CA ASP A 34 -6.29 -8.06 -8.83
C ASP A 34 -7.21 -7.01 -8.20
N GLU A 35 -8.38 -6.76 -8.80
CA GLU A 35 -9.32 -5.71 -8.35
C GLU A 35 -9.83 -5.93 -6.92
N HIS A 36 -9.93 -7.19 -6.46
CA HIS A 36 -10.40 -7.49 -5.11
C HIS A 36 -9.48 -6.92 -4.02
N LEU A 37 -8.18 -6.74 -4.33
CA LEU A 37 -7.19 -6.18 -3.40
C LEU A 37 -7.57 -4.76 -2.98
N LYS A 38 -8.17 -3.98 -3.88
CA LYS A 38 -8.57 -2.59 -3.63
C LYS A 38 -9.50 -2.47 -2.42
N SER A 39 -10.31 -3.49 -2.16
CA SER A 39 -11.32 -3.50 -1.09
C SER A 39 -10.79 -3.93 0.29
N ILE A 40 -9.54 -4.43 0.36
CA ILE A 40 -8.93 -4.91 1.60
C ILE A 40 -8.82 -3.75 2.58
N ARG A 41 -9.20 -4.01 3.85
CA ARG A 41 -9.19 -3.00 4.89
C ARG A 41 -7.83 -2.94 5.56
N ILE A 42 -7.20 -1.77 5.52
CA ILE A 42 -5.89 -1.52 6.09
C ILE A 42 -6.05 -0.62 7.31
N GLY A 43 -5.56 -1.10 8.45
CA GLY A 43 -5.48 -0.35 9.69
C GLY A 43 -4.03 -0.29 10.14
N GLY A 44 -3.59 0.86 10.65
CA GLY A 44 -2.22 0.98 11.13
C GLY A 44 -1.72 2.41 11.19
N ARG A 45 -0.46 2.53 11.60
CA ARG A 45 0.27 3.79 11.65
C ARG A 45 1.48 3.67 10.74
N PHE A 46 1.53 4.52 9.73
CA PHE A 46 2.57 4.52 8.71
C PHE A 46 3.31 5.85 8.76
N LYS A 47 4.58 5.87 8.36
CA LYS A 47 5.30 7.13 8.15
C LYS A 47 4.92 7.69 6.78
N THR A 48 4.78 9.00 6.66
CA THR A 48 4.54 9.64 5.37
C THR A 48 5.71 9.38 4.42
N GLY A 49 5.43 8.96 3.19
CA GLY A 49 6.46 8.66 2.18
C GLY A 49 7.17 7.30 2.36
N ASP A 50 6.88 6.56 3.43
CA ASP A 50 7.44 5.23 3.68
C ASP A 50 6.56 4.15 3.05
N ILE A 51 6.63 4.06 1.72
CA ILE A 51 5.87 3.06 0.96
C ILE A 51 6.38 1.65 1.22
N ASP A 52 7.69 1.47 1.48
CA ASP A 52 8.28 0.16 1.68
C ASP A 52 7.71 -0.50 2.94
N GLY A 53 7.48 0.26 4.03
CA GLY A 53 6.79 -0.25 5.20
C GLY A 53 5.34 -0.71 4.95
N LEU A 54 4.62 -0.09 4.01
CA LEU A 54 3.32 -0.62 3.57
C LEU A 54 3.50 -1.95 2.83
N LEU A 55 4.43 -2.02 1.88
CA LEU A 55 4.66 -3.22 1.07
C LEU A 55 5.08 -4.42 1.91
N GLU A 56 5.88 -4.21 2.96
CA GLU A 56 6.25 -5.24 3.94
C GLU A 56 5.01 -5.81 4.65
N ILE A 57 4.12 -4.94 5.15
CA ILE A 57 2.87 -5.38 5.80
C ILE A 57 1.97 -6.15 4.83
N LEU A 58 1.87 -5.72 3.57
CA LEU A 58 1.10 -6.40 2.53
C LEU A 58 1.63 -7.82 2.28
N ASP A 59 2.95 -8.00 2.26
CA ASP A 59 3.60 -9.29 2.09
C ASP A 59 3.36 -10.20 3.31
N GLU A 60 3.62 -9.68 4.52
CA GLU A 60 3.60 -10.48 5.75
C GLU A 60 2.20 -10.83 6.25
N GLN A 61 1.23 -9.91 6.13
CA GLN A 61 -0.08 -10.04 6.77
C GLN A 61 -1.23 -10.32 5.81
N PHE A 62 -1.08 -9.93 4.54
CA PHE A 62 -2.16 -10.01 3.56
C PHE A 62 -1.86 -10.98 2.41
N ASN A 63 -0.66 -11.59 2.38
CA ASN A 63 -0.23 -12.49 1.30
C ASN A 63 -0.29 -11.80 -0.08
N ILE A 64 0.01 -10.51 -0.11
CA ILE A 64 0.04 -9.65 -1.30
C ILE A 64 1.49 -9.32 -1.62
N LYS A 65 1.95 -9.74 -2.78
CA LYS A 65 3.30 -9.39 -3.26
C LYS A 65 3.30 -8.09 -4.03
N ALA A 66 4.35 -7.31 -3.79
CA ALA A 66 4.71 -6.14 -4.55
C ALA A 66 5.84 -6.48 -5.54
N ASN A 67 5.53 -6.46 -6.83
CA ASN A 67 6.50 -6.66 -7.90
C ASN A 67 6.94 -5.30 -8.45
N LYS A 68 8.22 -4.94 -8.26
CA LYS A 68 8.80 -3.73 -8.86
C LYS A 68 9.03 -3.97 -10.35
N VAL A 69 8.28 -3.28 -11.20
CA VAL A 69 8.31 -3.42 -12.67
C VAL A 69 9.05 -2.27 -13.38
N GLY A 70 9.44 -1.25 -12.62
CA GLY A 70 10.23 -0.12 -13.10
C GLY A 70 10.82 0.68 -11.95
N ALA A 71 11.45 1.82 -12.27
CA ALA A 71 12.07 2.70 -11.26
C ALA A 71 11.06 3.27 -10.25
N SER A 72 9.81 3.45 -10.69
CA SER A 72 8.72 4.04 -9.90
C SER A 72 7.39 3.35 -10.14
N HIS A 73 7.39 2.11 -10.64
CA HIS A 73 6.16 1.35 -10.92
C HIS A 73 6.14 0.03 -10.16
N ILE A 74 5.08 -0.21 -9.41
CA ILE A 74 4.88 -1.41 -8.59
C ILE A 74 3.55 -2.06 -8.95
N GLN A 75 3.57 -3.38 -9.08
CA GLN A 75 2.37 -4.19 -9.29
C GLN A 75 2.05 -5.00 -8.04
N LEU A 76 0.81 -4.89 -7.55
CA LEU A 76 0.30 -5.68 -6.44
C LEU A 76 -0.50 -6.88 -6.95
N SER A 77 -0.20 -8.07 -6.43
CA SER A 77 -0.89 -9.32 -6.77
C SER A 77 -0.94 -10.27 -5.58
N LEU A 78 -1.97 -11.11 -5.47
CA LEU A 78 -1.96 -12.19 -4.48
C LEU A 78 -0.80 -13.16 -4.74
N MET A 79 -0.16 -13.64 -3.68
CA MET A 79 0.75 -14.76 -3.78
C MET A 79 -0.05 -16.03 -4.10
N LYS A 80 0.31 -16.69 -5.20
CA LYS A 80 -0.17 -18.03 -5.49
C LYS A 80 0.48 -18.99 -4.50
N SER A 81 -0.28 -19.50 -3.53
CA SER A 81 0.14 -20.68 -2.77
C SER A 81 0.23 -21.84 -3.76
N THR A 82 1.44 -22.31 -4.02
CA THR A 82 1.71 -23.54 -4.80
C THR A 82 1.55 -24.75 -3.92
#